data_AF-A0A545UG61-F1
#
_entry.id   AF-A0A545UG61-F1
#
_cell.length_a   1.000
_cell.length_b   1.000
_cell.length_c   1.000
_cell.angle_alpha   90.00
_cell.angle_beta   90.00
_cell.angle_gamma   90.00
#
_symmetry.space_group_name_H-M   'P 1'
#
loop_
_entity.id
_entity.type
_entity.pdbx_description
1 polymer ?
#
loop_
_entity_poly.entity_id
_entity_poly.type
_entity_poly.pdbx_seq_one_letter_code
_entity_poly.pdbx_strand_id
1 'polypeptide(L)'
;MRLIIRQVCLVDISLILFFAIVIIFAFRGYKAGVIVVLSRLISLPAAYVATWLFAKPFGRVLQETTAVEGFMAYMVAGGILFFVVYALLSGLFSLIHKLMTPKESGVSQISSVGGALLNGFIGIIIGVLAVWFFTTMKTLLEVKKGVEKQPTTFEQSVKQITADTMMNLMPGDKSEPSLTSAPAVLLSSPADNIQRFQRISQAGYLQKLFNNYEARRALVAKKPVALMRQSEFQNLVEDPDFIELAKAMKFSSQPQEMQKQMALQITKTWAQVEQVQNDPRFIQLTQDPEVKNMIHSRNVFQMMNSAKIESLFNIISTVEVPEITFTDFESQAQTAQEPKPTKKTTIHRWVDENGKVHYSDKKPEKDQ
;
A
#
# COMPACT_ATOMS: atom_id res chain seq x y z
N MET A 1 14.13 43.89 6.96
CA MET A 1 14.81 43.74 5.66
C MET A 1 15.78 42.55 5.57
N ARG A 2 16.63 42.28 6.58
CA ARG A 2 17.55 41.11 6.58
C ARG A 2 16.86 39.73 6.62
N LEU A 3 15.63 39.62 7.14
CA LEU A 3 14.84 38.38 7.13
C LEU A 3 14.22 38.08 5.74
N ILE A 4 13.88 39.11 4.96
CA ILE A 4 13.28 38.95 3.62
C ILE A 4 14.34 38.52 2.59
N ILE A 5 15.58 39.03 2.72
CA ILE A 5 16.68 38.63 1.84
C ILE A 5 17.11 37.17 2.08
N ARG A 6 16.92 36.63 3.30
CA ARG A 6 17.26 35.24 3.61
C ARG A 6 16.24 34.23 3.05
N GLN A 7 14.99 34.63 2.84
CA GLN A 7 13.98 33.79 2.19
C GLN A 7 14.08 33.81 0.66
N VAL A 8 14.51 34.92 0.05
CA VAL A 8 14.58 35.05 -1.42
C VAL A 8 15.82 34.39 -2.03
N CYS A 9 16.89 34.14 -1.24
CA CYS A 9 18.13 33.52 -1.75
C CYS A 9 18.24 32.00 -1.58
N LEU A 10 17.28 31.34 -0.95
CA LEU A 10 17.15 29.89 -1.10
C LEU A 10 16.25 29.65 -2.30
N VAL A 11 16.80 29.88 -3.50
CA VAL A 11 16.25 29.20 -4.67
C VAL A 11 16.22 27.72 -4.30
N ASP A 12 15.02 27.15 -4.23
CA ASP A 12 14.84 25.77 -3.82
C ASP A 12 15.75 24.90 -4.68
N ILE A 13 16.69 24.20 -4.02
CA ILE A 13 17.64 23.31 -4.69
C ILE A 13 16.88 22.33 -5.62
N SER A 14 15.68 21.93 -5.19
CA SER A 14 14.70 21.15 -5.94
C SER A 14 14.30 21.80 -7.28
N LEU A 15 14.06 23.12 -7.31
CA LEU A 15 13.72 23.88 -8.52
C LEU A 15 14.92 24.04 -9.46
N ILE A 16 16.12 24.31 -8.92
CA ILE A 16 17.36 24.34 -9.72
C ILE A 16 17.60 22.99 -10.39
N LEU A 17 17.48 21.91 -9.61
CA LEU A 17 17.62 20.54 -10.10
C LEU A 17 16.62 20.23 -11.22
N PHE A 18 15.36 20.61 -11.04
CA PHE A 18 14.31 20.44 -12.05
C PHE A 18 14.66 21.14 -13.38
N PHE A 19 14.95 22.44 -13.34
CA PHE A 19 15.27 23.20 -14.56
C PHE A 19 16.56 22.71 -15.23
N ALA A 20 17.57 22.34 -14.45
CA ALA A 20 18.80 21.75 -14.99
C ALA A 20 18.50 20.49 -15.79
N ILE A 21 17.66 19.58 -15.28
CA ILE A 21 17.24 18.37 -15.98
C ILE A 21 16.47 18.72 -17.26
N VAL A 22 15.46 19.59 -17.18
CA VAL A 22 14.65 19.98 -18.36
C VAL A 22 15.51 20.59 -19.46
N ILE A 23 16.42 21.51 -19.10
CA ILE A 23 17.31 22.17 -20.06
C ILE A 23 18.27 21.16 -20.71
N ILE A 24 18.88 20.26 -19.92
CA ILE A 24 19.77 19.22 -20.45
C ILE A 24 19.02 18.33 -21.44
N PHE A 25 17.80 17.92 -21.12
CA PHE A 25 16.99 17.08 -21.99
C PHE A 25 16.53 17.83 -23.24
N ALA A 26 16.03 19.05 -23.13
CA ALA A 26 15.65 19.88 -24.27
C ALA A 26 16.84 20.11 -25.22
N PHE A 27 18.02 20.45 -24.69
CA PHE A 27 19.24 20.63 -25.48
C PHE A 27 19.68 19.34 -26.17
N ARG A 28 19.60 18.20 -25.47
CA ARG A 28 19.95 16.90 -26.04
C ARG A 28 18.95 16.47 -27.12
N GLY A 29 17.67 16.84 -26.99
CA GLY A 29 16.64 16.65 -28.00
C GLY A 29 16.86 17.53 -29.22
N TYR A 30 17.25 18.79 -29.01
CA TYR A 30 17.59 19.72 -30.08
C TYR A 30 18.68 19.19 -31.00
N LYS A 31 19.75 18.63 -30.41
CA LYS A 31 20.85 18.04 -31.17
C LYS A 31 20.49 16.73 -31.88
N ALA A 32 19.52 15.99 -31.38
CA ALA A 32 19.15 14.67 -31.91
C ALA A 32 18.11 14.77 -33.05
N GLY A 33 17.24 15.78 -33.03
CA GLY A 33 16.10 15.91 -33.94
C GLY A 33 14.90 15.05 -33.53
N VAL A 34 13.73 15.35 -34.10
CA VAL A 34 12.45 14.69 -33.76
C VAL A 34 12.52 13.17 -33.94
N ILE A 35 13.04 12.70 -35.08
CA ILE A 35 12.95 11.27 -35.45
C ILE A 35 13.69 10.40 -34.45
N VAL A 36 14.87 10.83 -34.01
CA VAL A 36 15.68 10.11 -33.00
C VAL A 36 15.03 10.17 -31.62
N VAL A 37 14.35 11.26 -31.28
CA VAL A 37 13.62 11.37 -30.00
C VAL A 37 12.39 10.45 -30.02
N LEU A 38 11.68 10.37 -31.14
CA LEU A 38 10.49 9.52 -31.30
C LEU A 38 10.86 8.04 -31.21
N SER A 39 11.97 7.63 -31.84
CA SER A 39 12.43 6.24 -31.74
C SER A 39 12.85 5.85 -30.32
N ARG A 40 13.46 6.79 -29.58
CA ARG A 40 13.71 6.61 -28.13
C ARG A 40 12.41 6.49 -27.34
N LEU A 41 11.40 7.28 -27.65
CA LEU A 41 10.12 7.23 -26.97
C LEU A 41 9.43 5.87 -27.18
N ILE A 42 9.51 5.29 -28.38
CA ILE A 42 8.98 3.95 -28.70
C ILE A 42 9.82 2.84 -28.06
N SER A 43 11.14 3.03 -27.94
CA SER A 43 12.01 2.05 -27.27
C SER A 43 11.72 1.90 -25.77
N LEU A 44 11.12 2.91 -25.14
CA LEU A 44 10.80 2.91 -23.71
C LEU A 44 9.70 1.88 -23.34
N PRO A 45 8.50 1.88 -23.95
CA PRO A 45 7.50 0.85 -23.71
C PRO A 45 7.98 -0.53 -24.17
N ALA A 46 8.75 -0.62 -25.25
CA ALA A 46 9.34 -1.88 -25.68
C ALA A 46 10.32 -2.45 -24.63
N ALA A 47 11.19 -1.60 -24.08
CA ALA A 47 12.09 -1.98 -22.99
C ALA A 47 11.31 -2.35 -21.73
N TYR A 48 10.21 -1.64 -21.42
CA TYR A 48 9.34 -1.97 -20.30
C TYR A 48 8.70 -3.37 -20.46
N VAL A 49 8.12 -3.66 -21.63
CA VAL A 49 7.54 -4.98 -21.93
C VAL A 49 8.59 -6.08 -21.87
N ALA A 50 9.76 -5.86 -22.46
CA ALA A 50 10.86 -6.82 -22.39
C ALA A 50 11.31 -7.04 -20.93
N THR A 51 11.40 -5.98 -20.14
CA THR A 51 11.75 -6.07 -18.72
C THR A 51 10.72 -6.89 -17.97
N TRP A 52 9.43 -6.65 -18.19
CA TRP A 52 8.37 -7.41 -17.55
C TRP A 52 8.41 -8.91 -17.89
N LEU A 53 8.68 -9.25 -19.16
CA LEU A 53 8.76 -10.64 -19.62
C LEU A 53 10.01 -11.37 -19.10
N PHE A 54 11.17 -10.69 -19.07
CA PHE A 54 12.46 -11.35 -18.82
C PHE A 54 13.07 -11.03 -17.44
N ALA A 55 12.52 -10.12 -16.62
CA ALA A 55 13.08 -9.79 -15.31
C ALA A 55 13.09 -10.99 -14.35
N LYS A 56 12.07 -11.86 -14.40
CA LYS A 56 12.02 -13.08 -13.56
C LYS A 56 13.13 -14.09 -13.90
N PRO A 57 13.27 -14.59 -15.14
CA PRO A 57 14.35 -15.52 -15.47
C PRO A 57 15.72 -14.88 -15.30
N PHE A 58 15.89 -13.60 -15.67
CA PHE A 58 17.16 -12.90 -15.50
C PHE A 58 17.52 -12.67 -14.02
N GLY A 59 16.52 -12.41 -13.16
CA GLY A 59 16.69 -12.29 -11.71
C GLY A 59 17.21 -13.57 -11.07
N ARG A 60 16.76 -14.74 -11.52
CA ARG A 60 17.29 -16.03 -11.02
C ARG A 60 18.75 -16.23 -11.39
N VAL A 61 19.11 -15.94 -12.64
CA VAL A 61 20.52 -15.98 -13.09
C VAL A 61 21.39 -15.01 -12.27
N LEU A 62 20.85 -13.84 -11.93
CA LEU A 62 21.55 -12.86 -11.09
C LEU A 62 21.73 -13.37 -9.65
N GLN A 63 20.76 -14.08 -9.09
CA GLN A 63 20.86 -14.71 -7.75
C GLN A 63 21.91 -15.82 -7.72
N GLU A 64 22.06 -16.58 -8.81
CA GLU A 64 23.06 -17.65 -8.91
C GLU A 64 24.50 -17.10 -9.04
N THR A 65 24.65 -15.90 -9.58
CA THR A 65 25.96 -15.31 -9.91
C THR A 65 26.42 -14.20 -8.96
N THR A 66 25.50 -13.64 -8.17
CA THR A 66 25.79 -12.51 -7.27
C THR A 66 25.21 -12.76 -5.88
N ALA A 67 25.71 -12.04 -4.87
CA ALA A 67 25.16 -12.10 -3.51
C ALA A 67 23.82 -11.35 -3.34
N VAL A 68 23.20 -10.91 -4.44
CA VAL A 68 21.92 -10.21 -4.40
C VAL A 68 20.80 -11.24 -4.46
N GLU A 69 20.07 -11.38 -3.36
CA GLU A 69 18.98 -12.35 -3.23
C GLU A 69 17.59 -11.69 -3.24
N GLY A 70 16.55 -12.51 -3.46
CA GLY A 70 15.14 -12.14 -3.37
C GLY A 70 14.75 -10.95 -4.23
N PHE A 71 13.94 -10.04 -3.66
CA PHE A 71 13.33 -8.92 -4.38
C PHE A 71 14.36 -7.96 -4.98
N MET A 72 15.46 -7.66 -4.28
CA MET A 72 16.50 -6.79 -4.82
C MET A 72 17.15 -7.38 -6.07
N ALA A 73 17.29 -8.71 -6.14
CA ALA A 73 17.82 -9.34 -7.35
C ALA A 73 16.92 -9.07 -8.55
N TYR A 74 15.60 -9.19 -8.38
CA TYR A 74 14.63 -8.89 -9.43
C TYR A 74 14.58 -7.38 -9.78
N MET A 75 14.71 -6.48 -8.79
CA MET A 75 14.79 -5.05 -9.05
C MET A 75 16.04 -4.67 -9.84
N VAL A 76 17.20 -5.19 -9.42
CA VAL A 76 18.49 -4.94 -10.09
C VAL A 76 18.49 -5.56 -11.47
N ALA A 77 18.05 -6.82 -11.60
CA ALA A 77 17.89 -7.50 -12.87
C ALA A 77 16.95 -6.73 -13.80
N GLY A 78 15.79 -6.31 -13.32
CA GLY A 78 14.84 -5.51 -14.08
C GLY A 78 15.43 -4.17 -14.52
N GLY A 79 16.15 -3.48 -13.63
CA GLY A 79 16.84 -2.23 -13.95
C GLY A 79 17.91 -2.41 -15.03
N ILE A 80 18.82 -3.36 -14.85
CA ILE A 80 19.87 -3.69 -15.83
C ILE A 80 19.24 -4.04 -17.17
N LEU A 81 18.25 -4.94 -17.17
CA LEU A 81 17.58 -5.40 -18.37
C LEU A 81 16.87 -4.25 -19.10
N PHE A 82 16.16 -3.38 -18.36
CA PHE A 82 15.52 -2.20 -18.91
C PHE A 82 16.52 -1.29 -19.61
N PHE A 83 17.63 -0.94 -18.95
CA PHE A 83 18.64 -0.06 -19.52
C PHE A 83 19.36 -0.70 -20.72
N VAL A 84 19.68 -2.00 -20.65
CA VAL A 84 20.33 -2.73 -21.76
C VAL A 84 19.41 -2.79 -22.97
N VAL A 85 18.16 -3.22 -22.79
CA VAL A 85 17.19 -3.32 -23.89
C VAL A 85 16.89 -1.94 -24.47
N TYR A 86 16.69 -0.93 -23.63
CA TYR A 86 16.49 0.45 -24.07
C TYR A 86 17.69 0.95 -24.88
N ALA A 87 18.91 0.73 -24.41
CA ALA A 87 20.13 1.14 -25.11
C ALA A 87 20.29 0.42 -26.46
N LEU A 88 20.01 -0.89 -26.52
CA LEU A 88 20.06 -1.68 -27.74
C LEU A 88 19.04 -1.19 -28.77
N LEU A 89 17.78 -1.02 -28.37
CA LEU A 89 16.71 -0.54 -29.25
C LEU A 89 16.96 0.90 -29.71
N SER A 90 17.31 1.80 -28.80
CA SER A 90 17.65 3.19 -29.15
C SER A 90 18.88 3.24 -30.06
N GLY A 91 19.88 2.39 -29.84
CA GLY A 91 21.08 2.30 -30.67
C GLY A 91 20.75 1.79 -32.07
N LEU A 92 19.94 0.73 -32.16
CA LEU A 92 19.48 0.15 -33.42
C LEU A 92 18.72 1.18 -34.26
N PHE A 93 17.75 1.88 -33.67
CA PHE A 93 17.01 2.92 -34.39
C PHE A 93 17.91 4.10 -34.81
N SER A 94 18.87 4.48 -33.97
CA SER A 94 19.84 5.51 -34.32
C SER A 94 20.73 5.08 -35.49
N LEU A 95 21.09 3.80 -35.57
CA LEU A 95 21.90 3.24 -36.65
C LEU A 95 21.10 3.18 -37.96
N ILE A 96 19.85 2.73 -37.91
CA ILE A 96 18.94 2.71 -39.06
C ILE A 96 18.76 4.13 -39.60
N HIS A 97 18.49 5.12 -38.73
CA HIS A 97 18.35 6.52 -39.14
C HIS A 97 19.62 7.05 -39.80
N LYS A 98 20.79 6.73 -39.25
CA LYS A 98 22.10 7.12 -39.81
C LYS A 98 22.37 6.46 -41.17
N LEU A 99 21.87 5.24 -41.39
CA LEU A 99 21.99 4.55 -42.68
C LEU A 99 21.05 5.13 -43.74
N MET A 100 19.84 5.55 -43.33
CA MET A 100 18.81 6.06 -44.24
C MET A 100 18.99 7.54 -44.61
N THR A 101 19.68 8.32 -43.77
CA THR A 101 19.82 9.77 -43.98
C THR A 101 21.20 10.09 -44.57
N PRO A 102 21.29 10.58 -45.82
CA PRO A 102 22.57 10.91 -46.43
C PRO A 102 23.30 12.01 -45.65
N LYS A 103 24.63 11.90 -45.56
CA LYS A 103 25.50 12.67 -44.66
C LYS A 103 25.54 14.19 -44.94
N GLU A 104 24.97 14.64 -46.05
CA GLU A 104 25.04 16.02 -46.52
C GLU A 104 23.86 16.90 -46.06
N SER A 105 22.76 16.32 -45.57
CA SER A 105 21.66 17.09 -45.01
C SER A 105 21.87 17.31 -43.51
N GLY A 106 22.30 18.51 -43.14
CA GLY A 106 22.24 18.96 -41.75
C GLY A 106 20.82 18.79 -41.19
N VAL A 107 20.69 18.54 -39.88
CA VAL A 107 19.38 18.37 -39.24
C VAL A 107 18.55 19.64 -39.49
N SER A 108 17.40 19.48 -40.14
CA SER A 108 16.47 20.59 -40.39
C SER A 108 16.14 21.30 -39.07
N GLN A 109 16.19 22.64 -39.06
CA GLN A 109 15.90 23.45 -37.87
C GLN A 109 14.54 23.10 -37.24
N ILE A 110 13.55 22.78 -38.07
CA ILE A 110 12.22 22.36 -37.63
C ILE A 110 12.30 21.03 -36.85
N SER A 111 13.09 20.08 -37.33
CA SER A 111 13.33 18.80 -36.65
C SER A 111 14.09 19.00 -35.34
N SER A 112 15.05 19.91 -35.29
CA SER A 112 15.78 20.23 -34.05
C SER A 112 14.85 20.85 -33.00
N VAL A 113 14.03 21.84 -33.38
CA VAL A 113 13.07 22.47 -32.45
C VAL A 113 12.04 21.45 -31.95
N GLY A 114 11.47 20.62 -32.84
CA GLY A 114 10.55 19.58 -32.42
C GLY A 114 11.20 18.55 -31.49
N GLY A 115 12.46 18.19 -31.74
CA GLY A 115 13.23 17.30 -30.88
C GLY A 115 13.46 17.90 -29.49
N ALA A 116 13.70 19.21 -29.41
CA ALA A 116 13.85 19.94 -28.16
C ALA A 116 12.55 19.95 -27.34
N LEU A 117 11.40 20.18 -27.99
CA LEU A 117 10.09 20.18 -27.33
C LEU A 117 9.72 18.80 -26.79
N LEU A 118 9.83 17.75 -27.63
CA LEU A 118 9.51 16.39 -27.21
C LEU A 118 10.41 15.92 -26.07
N ASN A 119 11.73 16.12 -26.19
CA ASN A 119 12.64 15.67 -25.16
C ASN A 119 12.57 16.57 -23.91
N GLY A 120 12.25 17.85 -24.07
CA GLY A 120 11.94 18.76 -22.96
C GLY A 120 10.74 18.29 -22.15
N PHE A 121 9.67 17.83 -22.80
CA PHE A 121 8.52 17.22 -22.12
C PHE A 121 8.91 15.95 -21.33
N ILE A 122 9.71 15.07 -21.92
CA ILE A 122 10.27 13.91 -21.20
C ILE A 122 11.12 14.38 -20.01
N GLY A 123 11.93 15.42 -20.21
CA GLY A 123 12.73 16.06 -19.16
C GLY A 123 11.89 16.61 -18.02
N ILE A 124 10.69 17.14 -18.28
CA ILE A 124 9.74 17.58 -17.25
C ILE A 124 9.30 16.38 -16.41
N ILE A 125 8.89 15.28 -17.03
CA ILE A 125 8.47 14.06 -16.32
C ILE A 125 9.61 13.53 -15.44
N ILE A 126 10.81 13.38 -16.01
CA ILE A 126 12.00 12.91 -15.28
C ILE A 126 12.39 13.88 -14.17
N GLY A 127 12.29 15.19 -14.43
CA GLY A 127 12.56 16.23 -13.45
C GLY A 127 11.62 16.16 -12.25
N VAL A 128 10.31 16.00 -12.47
CA VAL A 128 9.31 15.81 -11.40
C VAL A 128 9.66 14.58 -10.56
N LEU A 129 9.96 13.45 -11.20
CA LEU A 129 10.35 12.21 -10.50
C LEU A 129 11.64 12.37 -9.69
N ALA A 130 12.66 13.03 -10.26
CA ALA A 130 13.94 13.27 -9.58
C ALA A 130 13.77 14.16 -8.34
N VAL A 131 12.94 15.21 -8.45
CA VAL A 131 12.62 16.08 -7.31
C VAL A 131 11.81 15.31 -6.26
N TRP A 132 10.79 14.55 -6.65
CA TRP A 132 10.02 13.73 -5.72
C TRP A 132 10.92 12.75 -4.95
N PHE A 133 11.85 12.09 -5.65
CA PHE A 133 12.79 11.16 -5.03
C PHE A 133 13.75 11.89 -4.07
N PHE A 134 14.36 13.00 -4.52
CA PHE A 134 15.29 13.78 -3.72
C PHE A 134 14.64 14.32 -2.44
N THR A 135 13.42 14.85 -2.55
CA THR A 135 12.65 15.40 -1.41
C THR A 135 12.25 14.31 -0.42
N THR A 136 11.81 13.15 -0.92
CA THR A 136 11.50 11.99 -0.08
C THR A 136 12.74 11.51 0.67
N MET A 137 13.88 11.38 -0.02
CA MET A 137 15.14 10.96 0.60
C MET A 137 15.61 11.94 1.67
N LYS A 138 15.56 13.24 1.37
CA LYS A 138 15.91 14.30 2.32
C LYS A 138 15.00 14.24 3.56
N THR A 139 13.69 14.08 3.36
CA THR A 139 12.72 13.98 4.46
C THR A 139 13.06 12.77 5.35
N LEU A 140 13.29 11.59 4.78
CA LEU A 140 13.66 10.39 5.54
C LEU A 140 14.94 10.59 6.36
N LEU A 141 15.95 11.27 5.80
CA LEU A 141 17.20 11.58 6.49
C LEU A 141 17.01 12.62 7.61
N GLU A 142 16.14 13.62 7.42
CA GLU A 142 15.85 14.66 8.41
C GLU A 142 14.99 14.13 9.57
N VAL A 143 14.04 13.22 9.28
CA VAL A 143 13.26 12.50 10.31
C VAL A 143 14.17 11.70 11.23
N LYS A 144 15.18 11.01 10.69
CA LYS A 144 16.19 10.32 11.51
C LYS A 144 16.97 11.26 12.43
N LYS A 145 17.07 12.55 12.06
CA LYS A 145 17.74 13.59 12.85
C LYS A 145 16.79 14.34 13.79
N GLY A 146 15.49 14.03 13.80
CA GLY A 146 14.48 14.74 14.58
C GLY A 146 14.26 16.19 14.16
N VAL A 147 14.65 16.56 12.92
CA VAL A 147 14.45 17.90 12.39
C VAL A 147 13.25 17.88 11.45
N GLU A 148 12.16 18.51 11.87
CA GLU A 148 10.97 18.65 11.03
C GLU A 148 11.12 19.92 10.18
N LYS A 149 11.38 19.77 8.88
CA LYS A 149 11.32 20.88 7.92
C LYS A 149 10.02 20.80 7.13
N GLN A 150 9.35 21.94 7.03
CA GLN A 150 8.20 22.06 6.15
C GLN A 150 8.66 21.98 4.68
N PRO A 151 8.01 21.15 3.84
CA PRO A 151 8.32 21.06 2.42
C PRO A 151 8.00 22.38 1.71
N THR A 152 8.72 22.68 0.64
CA THR A 152 8.47 23.90 -0.14
C THR A 152 7.20 23.76 -0.98
N THR A 153 6.62 24.87 -1.44
CA THR A 153 5.38 24.85 -2.24
C THR A 153 5.54 24.03 -3.51
N PHE A 154 6.70 24.11 -4.17
CA PHE A 154 7.01 23.30 -5.33
C PHE A 154 7.10 21.81 -5.00
N GLU A 155 7.72 21.45 -3.87
CA GLU A 155 7.81 20.06 -3.42
C GLU A 155 6.42 19.47 -3.10
N GLN A 156 5.53 20.28 -2.52
CA GLN A 156 4.13 19.91 -2.29
C GLN A 156 3.39 19.65 -3.62
N SER A 157 3.57 20.51 -4.62
CA SER A 157 2.97 20.30 -5.95
C SER A 157 3.50 19.02 -6.63
N VAL A 158 4.80 18.76 -6.55
CA VAL A 158 5.41 17.53 -7.09
C VAL A 158 4.86 16.28 -6.40
N LYS A 159 4.69 16.31 -5.08
CA LYS A 159 4.06 15.21 -4.32
C LYS A 159 2.63 14.96 -4.78
N GLN A 160 1.83 16.02 -4.93
CA GLN A 160 0.43 15.91 -5.37
C GLN A 160 0.30 15.33 -6.78
N ILE A 161 1.07 15.86 -7.75
CA ILE A 161 1.07 15.34 -9.13
C ILE A 161 1.46 13.86 -9.17
N THR A 162 2.47 13.47 -8.38
CA THR A 162 2.94 12.07 -8.30
C THR A 162 1.86 11.17 -7.70
N ALA A 163 1.22 11.60 -6.61
CA ALA A 163 0.13 10.89 -5.97
C ALA A 163 -1.05 10.67 -6.93
N ASP A 164 -1.51 11.73 -7.59
CA ASP A 164 -2.63 11.67 -8.54
C ASP A 164 -2.33 10.75 -9.73
N THR A 165 -1.11 10.83 -10.27
CA THR A 165 -0.66 9.97 -11.38
C THR A 165 -0.64 8.50 -10.94
N MET A 166 -0.06 8.21 -9.77
CA MET A 166 0.05 6.85 -9.27
C MET A 166 -1.33 6.24 -8.97
N MET A 167 -2.26 7.04 -8.44
CA MET A 167 -3.66 6.61 -8.24
C MET A 167 -4.38 6.30 -9.54
N ASN A 168 -4.05 6.96 -10.65
CA ASN A 168 -4.67 6.73 -11.95
C ASN A 168 -4.06 5.54 -12.71
N LEU A 169 -2.82 5.17 -12.41
CA LEU A 169 -2.11 4.07 -13.07
C LEU A 169 -2.34 2.70 -12.42
N MET A 170 -2.83 2.64 -11.18
CA MET A 170 -3.11 1.36 -10.53
C MET A 170 -4.42 0.75 -11.04
N PRO A 171 -4.38 -0.50 -11.57
CA PRO A 171 -5.58 -1.22 -11.96
C PRO A 171 -6.30 -1.69 -10.70
N GLY A 172 -7.15 -0.84 -10.15
CA GLY A 172 -8.05 -1.16 -9.05
C GLY A 172 -9.43 -0.59 -9.36
N ASP A 173 -10.47 -1.37 -9.07
CA ASP A 173 -11.83 -0.87 -9.13
C ASP A 173 -11.94 0.32 -8.16
N LYS A 174 -12.20 1.51 -8.70
CA LYS A 174 -12.28 2.76 -7.91
C LYS A 174 -13.42 2.72 -6.90
N SER A 175 -14.32 1.75 -7.00
CA SER A 175 -15.52 1.64 -6.18
C SER A 175 -15.31 0.92 -4.85
N GLU A 176 -14.26 0.10 -4.71
CA GLU A 176 -14.00 -0.63 -3.46
C GLU A 176 -12.72 -0.17 -2.77
N PRO A 177 -12.79 0.38 -1.53
CA PRO A 177 -11.63 0.62 -0.69
C PRO A 177 -11.07 -0.73 -0.22
N SER A 178 -10.39 -1.43 -1.12
CA SER A 178 -9.68 -2.67 -0.83
C SER A 178 -8.25 -2.35 -0.37
N LEU A 179 -7.66 -3.27 0.40
CA LEU A 179 -6.27 -3.20 0.89
C LEU A 179 -5.22 -3.00 -0.21
N THR A 180 -5.60 -3.25 -1.48
CA THR A 180 -4.74 -3.00 -2.65
C THR A 180 -4.40 -1.52 -2.83
N SER A 181 -5.19 -0.62 -2.24
CA SER A 181 -4.92 0.82 -2.23
C SER A 181 -3.91 1.24 -1.16
N ALA A 182 -3.71 0.44 -0.10
CA ALA A 182 -2.82 0.81 1.01
C ALA A 182 -1.37 1.11 0.57
N PRO A 183 -0.74 0.34 -0.34
CA PRO A 183 0.56 0.71 -0.90
C PRO A 183 0.54 2.05 -1.63
N ALA A 184 -0.50 2.35 -2.43
CA ALA A 184 -0.63 3.62 -3.16
C ALA A 184 -0.67 4.80 -2.19
N VAL A 185 -1.42 4.62 -1.12
CA VAL A 185 -1.63 5.61 -0.06
C VAL A 185 -0.36 5.84 0.72
N LEU A 186 0.35 4.77 1.10
CA LEU A 186 1.65 4.88 1.72
C LEU A 186 2.65 5.60 0.79
N LEU A 187 2.59 5.37 -0.51
CA LEU A 187 3.50 5.97 -1.48
C LEU A 187 3.18 7.43 -1.83
N SER A 188 1.95 7.91 -1.61
CA SER A 188 1.59 9.31 -1.89
C SER A 188 2.26 10.29 -0.92
N SER A 189 2.50 9.88 0.32
CA SER A 189 3.19 10.67 1.34
C SER A 189 3.90 9.76 2.35
N PRO A 190 4.97 9.05 1.94
CA PRO A 190 5.56 7.96 2.72
C PRO A 190 6.12 8.43 4.06
N ALA A 191 6.77 9.60 4.10
CA ALA A 191 7.31 10.13 5.35
C ALA A 191 6.20 10.42 6.36
N ASP A 192 5.15 11.15 5.94
CA ASP A 192 4.06 11.56 6.82
C ASP A 192 3.26 10.35 7.30
N ASN A 193 2.94 9.42 6.39
CA ASN A 193 2.16 8.23 6.72
C ASN A 193 2.94 7.26 7.63
N ILE A 194 4.26 7.11 7.43
CA ILE A 194 5.11 6.32 8.33
C ILE A 194 5.13 6.95 9.72
N GLN A 195 5.27 8.27 9.82
CA GLN A 195 5.25 8.96 11.11
C GLN A 195 3.90 8.83 11.82
N ARG A 196 2.79 9.03 11.12
CA ARG A 196 1.43 8.83 11.66
C ARG A 196 1.26 7.42 12.20
N PHE A 197 1.65 6.43 11.40
CA PHE A 197 1.60 5.03 11.82
C PHE A 197 2.48 4.77 13.06
N GLN A 198 3.69 5.34 13.12
CA GLN A 198 4.56 5.24 14.29
C GLN A 198 3.93 5.86 15.53
N ARG A 199 3.30 7.04 15.44
CA ARG A 199 2.62 7.69 16.56
C ARG A 199 1.42 6.87 17.06
N ILE A 200 0.58 6.36 16.15
CA ILE A 200 -0.54 5.47 16.50
C ILE A 200 -0.05 4.19 17.18
N SER A 201 1.03 3.60 16.64
CA SER A 201 1.64 2.39 17.21
C SER A 201 2.21 2.65 18.61
N GLN A 202 2.89 3.77 18.82
CA GLN A 202 3.47 4.16 20.11
C GLN A 202 2.43 4.55 21.16
N ALA A 203 1.29 5.12 20.75
CA ALA A 203 0.16 5.42 21.63
C ALA A 203 -0.51 4.16 22.19
N GLY A 204 -0.23 2.99 21.60
CA GLY A 204 -0.70 1.70 22.09
C GLY A 204 -2.17 1.41 21.80
N TYR A 205 -2.85 2.22 20.98
CA TYR A 205 -4.26 2.01 20.62
C TYR A 205 -4.50 0.63 19.99
N LEU A 206 -3.67 0.25 19.02
CA LEU A 206 -3.73 -1.06 18.38
C LEU A 206 -3.49 -2.19 19.39
N GLN A 207 -2.47 -2.05 20.25
CA GLN A 207 -2.18 -3.04 21.27
C GLN A 207 -3.34 -3.21 22.26
N LYS A 208 -3.97 -2.11 22.70
CA LYS A 208 -5.15 -2.14 23.57
C LYS A 208 -6.33 -2.83 22.88
N LEU A 209 -6.60 -2.48 21.62
CA LEU A 209 -7.66 -3.09 20.82
C LEU A 209 -7.48 -4.61 20.71
N PHE A 210 -6.28 -5.07 20.33
CA PHE A 210 -6.02 -6.50 20.14
C PHE A 210 -5.81 -7.28 21.45
N ASN A 211 -5.52 -6.63 22.57
CA ASN A 211 -5.42 -7.29 23.86
C ASN A 211 -6.74 -7.31 24.63
N ASN A 212 -7.70 -6.44 24.30
CA ASN A 212 -9.03 -6.45 24.91
C ASN A 212 -9.78 -7.75 24.55
N TYR A 213 -10.40 -8.39 25.55
CA TYR A 213 -11.11 -9.66 25.38
C TYR A 213 -12.37 -9.53 24.51
N GLU A 214 -13.19 -8.50 24.73
CA GLU A 214 -14.45 -8.31 23.99
C GLU A 214 -14.19 -7.88 22.54
N ALA A 215 -13.18 -7.04 22.30
CA ALA A 215 -12.73 -6.71 20.95
C ALA A 215 -12.24 -7.94 20.19
N ARG A 216 -11.38 -8.78 20.81
CA ARG A 216 -10.96 -10.05 20.19
C ARG A 216 -12.13 -10.99 19.93
N ARG A 217 -13.07 -11.10 20.88
CA ARG A 217 -14.27 -11.92 20.71
C ARG A 217 -15.10 -11.43 19.52
N ALA A 218 -15.25 -10.11 19.34
CA ALA A 218 -15.92 -9.53 18.18
C ALA A 218 -15.20 -9.86 16.86
N LEU A 219 -13.87 -9.76 16.85
CA LEU A 219 -13.02 -10.07 15.68
C LEU A 219 -13.08 -11.55 15.30
N VAL A 220 -12.92 -12.46 16.27
CA VAL A 220 -13.02 -13.92 16.07
C VAL A 220 -14.43 -14.32 15.62
N ALA A 221 -15.46 -13.70 16.20
CA ALA A 221 -16.84 -13.91 15.77
C ALA A 221 -17.16 -13.27 14.41
N LYS A 222 -16.21 -12.56 13.79
CA LYS A 222 -16.37 -11.84 12.51
C LYS A 222 -17.51 -10.81 12.54
N LYS A 223 -17.72 -10.15 13.69
CA LYS A 223 -18.82 -9.19 13.95
C LYS A 223 -18.31 -7.74 14.00
N PRO A 224 -18.21 -7.04 12.85
CA PRO A 224 -17.68 -5.67 12.81
C PRO A 224 -18.51 -4.67 13.63
N VAL A 225 -19.83 -4.85 13.71
CA VAL A 225 -20.71 -4.00 14.56
C VAL A 225 -20.37 -4.15 16.04
N ALA A 226 -20.07 -5.36 16.50
CA ALA A 226 -19.68 -5.59 17.88
C ALA A 226 -18.32 -4.95 18.19
N LEU A 227 -17.42 -4.90 17.21
CA LEU A 227 -16.14 -4.20 17.30
C LEU A 227 -16.31 -2.68 17.43
N MET A 228 -17.22 -2.07 16.65
CA MET A 228 -17.49 -0.62 16.70
C MET A 228 -17.95 -0.13 18.08
N ARG A 229 -18.55 -1.02 18.87
CA ARG A 229 -19.04 -0.72 20.22
C ARG A 229 -17.96 -0.75 21.27
N GLN A 230 -16.77 -1.25 20.94
CA GLN A 230 -15.67 -1.37 21.89
C GLN A 230 -14.99 -0.01 22.08
N SER A 231 -14.74 0.36 23.34
CA SER A 231 -14.11 1.62 23.69
C SER A 231 -12.72 1.78 23.06
N GLU A 232 -11.97 0.69 22.93
CA GLU A 232 -10.64 0.66 22.33
C GLU A 232 -10.68 0.92 20.83
N PHE A 233 -11.74 0.48 20.15
CA PHE A 233 -11.95 0.80 18.74
C PHE A 233 -12.30 2.28 18.57
N GLN A 234 -13.18 2.80 19.43
CA GLN A 234 -13.57 4.22 19.43
C GLN A 234 -12.35 5.12 19.65
N ASN A 235 -11.52 4.80 20.66
CA ASN A 235 -10.27 5.52 20.92
C ASN A 235 -9.31 5.50 19.72
N LEU A 236 -9.25 4.40 18.96
CA LEU A 236 -8.41 4.30 17.76
C LEU A 236 -8.94 5.18 16.62
N VAL A 237 -10.25 5.13 16.35
CA VAL A 237 -10.85 5.86 15.21
C VAL A 237 -11.06 7.34 15.48
N GLU A 238 -11.00 7.76 16.74
CA GLU A 238 -11.03 9.17 17.16
C GLU A 238 -9.63 9.82 17.15
N ASP A 239 -8.56 9.02 17.02
CA ASP A 239 -7.19 9.54 16.96
C ASP A 239 -6.97 10.37 15.68
N PRO A 240 -6.42 11.59 15.78
CA PRO A 240 -6.26 12.48 14.63
C PRO A 240 -5.30 11.92 13.57
N ASP A 241 -4.26 11.17 13.96
CA ASP A 241 -3.36 10.54 12.99
C ASP A 241 -4.03 9.38 12.27
N PHE A 242 -4.86 8.60 12.98
CA PHE A 242 -5.64 7.52 12.38
C PHE A 242 -6.68 8.04 11.39
N ILE A 243 -7.36 9.15 11.71
CA ILE A 243 -8.30 9.82 10.80
C ILE A 243 -7.62 10.27 9.51
N GLU A 244 -6.42 10.85 9.60
CA GLU A 244 -5.67 11.29 8.42
C GLU A 244 -5.20 10.11 7.56
N LEU A 245 -4.81 8.98 8.16
CA LEU A 245 -4.52 7.75 7.42
C LEU A 245 -5.77 7.18 6.74
N ALA A 246 -6.92 7.20 7.43
CA ALA A 246 -8.20 6.76 6.86
C ALA A 246 -8.59 7.61 5.65
N LYS A 247 -8.47 8.94 5.74
CA LYS A 247 -8.70 9.84 4.60
C LYS A 247 -7.73 9.55 3.45
N ALA A 248 -6.45 9.33 3.77
CA ALA A 248 -5.45 9.02 2.76
C ALA A 248 -5.83 7.73 2.00
N MET A 249 -6.39 6.73 2.71
CA MET A 249 -6.93 5.49 2.14
C MET A 249 -8.30 5.63 1.46
N LYS A 250 -8.82 6.85 1.31
CA LYS A 250 -10.12 7.16 0.67
C LYS A 250 -11.33 6.54 1.37
N PHE A 251 -11.24 6.30 2.68
CA PHE A 251 -12.44 6.01 3.46
C PHE A 251 -13.36 7.23 3.50
N SER A 252 -14.65 7.01 3.75
CA SER A 252 -15.65 8.09 3.80
C SER A 252 -15.23 9.21 4.75
N SER A 253 -15.47 10.47 4.35
CA SER A 253 -15.28 11.63 5.23
C SER A 253 -16.33 11.73 6.34
N GLN A 254 -17.44 10.97 6.24
CA GLN A 254 -18.46 10.94 7.27
C GLN A 254 -18.01 10.03 8.43
N PRO A 255 -17.91 10.53 9.67
CA PRO A 255 -17.32 9.78 10.78
C PRO A 255 -17.95 8.38 11.00
N GLN A 256 -19.28 8.27 10.93
CA GLN A 256 -19.97 6.99 11.13
C GLN A 256 -19.68 5.97 10.03
N GLU A 257 -19.69 6.41 8.77
CA GLU A 257 -19.40 5.53 7.63
C GLU A 257 -17.93 5.14 7.59
N MET A 258 -17.02 6.06 7.94
CA MET A 258 -15.60 5.76 8.13
C MET A 258 -15.39 4.67 9.19
N GLN A 259 -16.02 4.81 10.36
CA GLN A 259 -15.93 3.82 11.44
C GLN A 259 -16.48 2.46 11.01
N LYS A 260 -17.59 2.46 10.26
CA LYS A 260 -18.18 1.25 9.67
C LYS A 260 -17.19 0.57 8.72
N GLN A 261 -16.67 1.29 7.74
CA GLN A 261 -15.70 0.75 6.78
C GLN A 261 -14.41 0.27 7.48
N MET A 262 -13.94 1.00 8.50
CA MET A 262 -12.80 0.61 9.32
C MET A 262 -13.04 -0.67 10.09
N ALA A 263 -14.16 -0.77 10.81
CA ALA A 263 -14.47 -1.96 11.59
C ALA A 263 -14.56 -3.19 10.69
N LEU A 264 -15.18 -3.06 9.52
CA LEU A 264 -15.21 -4.12 8.53
C LEU A 264 -13.82 -4.49 8.02
N GLN A 265 -13.01 -3.49 7.68
CA GLN A 265 -11.67 -3.72 7.16
C GLN A 265 -10.76 -4.40 8.19
N ILE A 266 -10.79 -3.96 9.46
CA ILE A 266 -10.06 -4.60 10.55
C ILE A 266 -10.56 -6.02 10.77
N THR A 267 -11.88 -6.25 10.74
CA THR A 267 -12.46 -7.59 10.92
C THR A 267 -12.06 -8.53 9.76
N LYS A 268 -12.11 -8.06 8.51
CA LYS A 268 -11.64 -8.82 7.33
C LYS A 268 -10.16 -9.15 7.43
N THR A 269 -9.35 -8.17 7.81
CA THR A 269 -7.89 -8.35 8.00
C THR A 269 -7.61 -9.36 9.11
N TRP A 270 -8.37 -9.33 10.22
CA TRP A 270 -8.23 -10.31 11.30
C TRP A 270 -8.61 -11.72 10.84
N ALA A 271 -9.71 -11.88 10.10
CA ALA A 271 -10.11 -13.17 9.56
C ALA A 271 -9.05 -13.75 8.60
N GLN A 272 -8.43 -12.90 7.79
CA GLN A 272 -7.29 -13.27 6.94
C GLN A 272 -6.10 -13.74 7.78
N VAL A 273 -5.74 -13.00 8.84
CA VAL A 273 -4.65 -13.38 9.76
C VAL A 273 -4.94 -14.72 10.43
N GLU A 274 -6.17 -14.97 10.88
CA GLU A 274 -6.58 -16.23 11.49
C GLU A 274 -6.42 -17.40 10.49
N GLN A 275 -6.84 -17.22 9.24
CA GLN A 275 -6.65 -18.23 8.20
C GLN A 275 -5.17 -18.47 7.90
N VAL A 276 -4.35 -17.41 7.78
CA VAL A 276 -2.90 -17.53 7.59
C VAL A 276 -2.23 -18.25 8.75
N GLN A 277 -2.61 -17.94 9.99
CA GLN A 277 -2.06 -18.60 11.18
C GLN A 277 -2.33 -20.11 11.21
N ASN A 278 -3.40 -20.56 10.56
CA ASN A 278 -3.76 -21.97 10.44
C ASN A 278 -3.15 -22.65 9.19
N ASP A 279 -2.45 -21.92 8.31
CA ASP A 279 -1.78 -22.52 7.14
C ASP A 279 -0.52 -23.30 7.57
N PRO A 280 -0.41 -24.61 7.29
CA PRO A 280 0.75 -25.41 7.68
C PRO A 280 2.09 -24.88 7.15
N ARG A 281 2.10 -24.28 5.95
CA ARG A 281 3.29 -23.69 5.33
C ARG A 281 3.72 -22.43 6.07
N PHE A 282 2.75 -21.62 6.53
CA PHE A 282 3.03 -20.44 7.35
C PHE A 282 3.64 -20.86 8.69
N ILE A 283 3.08 -21.88 9.35
CA ILE A 283 3.63 -22.42 10.60
C ILE A 283 5.06 -22.93 10.39
N GLN A 284 5.31 -23.68 9.32
CA GLN A 284 6.65 -24.20 9.01
C GLN A 284 7.66 -23.06 8.77
N LEU A 285 7.31 -22.08 7.93
CA LEU A 285 8.19 -20.96 7.61
C LEU A 285 8.45 -20.03 8.80
N THR A 286 7.45 -19.79 9.65
CA THR A 286 7.63 -18.95 10.85
C THR A 286 8.41 -19.65 11.96
N GLN A 287 8.47 -20.98 11.96
CA GLN A 287 9.30 -21.75 12.88
C GLN A 287 10.77 -21.80 12.48
N ASP A 288 11.10 -21.52 11.21
CA ASP A 288 12.45 -21.51 10.66
C ASP A 288 13.38 -20.53 11.40
N PRO A 289 14.57 -20.96 11.85
CA PRO A 289 15.48 -20.11 12.61
C PRO A 289 15.97 -18.89 11.84
N GLU A 290 16.12 -18.98 10.51
CA GLU A 290 16.53 -17.86 9.67
C GLU A 290 15.43 -16.80 9.62
N VAL A 291 14.18 -17.22 9.42
CA VAL A 291 13.01 -16.33 9.43
C VAL A 291 12.84 -15.66 10.80
N LYS A 292 12.97 -16.43 11.88
CA LYS A 292 12.95 -15.87 13.24
C LYS A 292 14.03 -14.83 13.43
N ASN A 293 15.27 -15.12 13.02
CA ASN A 293 16.38 -14.17 13.13
C ASN A 293 16.13 -12.89 12.33
N MET A 294 15.57 -12.99 11.12
CA MET A 294 15.20 -11.83 10.31
C MET A 294 14.12 -10.97 10.98
N ILE A 295 13.08 -11.60 11.55
CA ILE A 295 12.01 -10.88 12.27
C ILE A 295 12.57 -10.21 13.53
N HIS A 296 13.37 -10.91 14.32
CA HIS A 296 13.94 -10.39 15.58
C HIS A 296 14.95 -9.27 15.34
N SER A 297 15.81 -9.40 14.32
CA SER A 297 16.77 -8.36 13.96
C SER A 297 16.12 -7.11 13.39
N ARG A 298 14.82 -7.16 13.04
CA ARG A 298 14.06 -6.09 12.37
C ARG A 298 14.78 -5.57 11.12
N ASN A 299 15.60 -6.41 10.48
CA ASN A 299 16.34 -6.02 9.30
C ASN A 299 15.43 -6.13 8.07
N VAL A 300 14.66 -5.06 7.82
CA VAL A 300 13.71 -4.99 6.71
C VAL A 300 14.39 -5.28 5.37
N PHE A 301 15.64 -4.86 5.19
CA PHE A 301 16.39 -5.13 3.97
C PHE A 301 16.63 -6.63 3.76
N GLN A 302 17.05 -7.37 4.79
CA GLN A 302 17.18 -8.82 4.71
C GLN A 302 15.83 -9.50 4.49
N MET A 303 14.77 -9.02 5.17
CA MET A 303 13.43 -9.58 5.00
C MET A 303 12.92 -9.45 3.55
N MET A 304 13.06 -8.28 2.93
CA MET A 304 12.64 -8.08 1.53
C MET A 304 13.43 -8.94 0.53
N ASN A 305 14.63 -9.37 0.90
CA ASN A 305 15.51 -10.17 0.04
C ASN A 305 15.47 -11.67 0.30
N SER A 306 14.71 -12.13 1.29
CA SER A 306 14.62 -13.55 1.57
C SER A 306 13.49 -14.21 0.77
N ALA A 307 13.82 -15.27 0.02
CA ALA A 307 12.84 -16.11 -0.67
C ALA A 307 11.81 -16.74 0.30
N LYS A 308 12.20 -16.99 1.56
CA LYS A 308 11.29 -17.50 2.61
C LYS A 308 10.27 -16.45 3.02
N ILE A 309 10.69 -15.19 3.12
CA ILE A 309 9.79 -14.07 3.41
C ILE A 309 8.86 -13.80 2.21
N GLU A 310 9.36 -13.87 0.97
CA GLU A 310 8.52 -13.82 -0.23
C GLU A 310 7.44 -14.91 -0.21
N SER A 311 7.82 -16.13 0.18
CA SER A 311 6.88 -17.25 0.33
C SER A 311 5.82 -16.98 1.42
N LEU A 312 6.22 -16.38 2.56
CA LEU A 312 5.27 -15.94 3.59
C LEU A 312 4.29 -14.88 3.06
N PHE A 313 4.78 -13.88 2.32
CA PHE A 313 3.91 -12.88 1.70
C PHE A 313 2.95 -13.51 0.69
N ASN A 314 3.42 -14.45 -0.12
CA ASN A 314 2.58 -15.16 -1.08
C ASN A 314 1.45 -15.91 -0.37
N ILE A 315 1.76 -16.62 0.72
CA ILE A 315 0.75 -17.27 1.56
C ILE A 315 -0.27 -16.23 2.05
N ILE A 316 0.18 -15.14 2.68
CA ILE A 316 -0.70 -14.08 3.18
C ILE A 316 -1.62 -13.53 2.08
N SER A 317 -1.08 -13.30 0.88
CA SER A 317 -1.82 -12.70 -0.23
C SER A 317 -2.79 -13.63 -0.95
N THR A 318 -2.62 -14.94 -0.83
CA THR A 318 -3.42 -15.95 -1.55
C THR A 318 -4.56 -16.53 -0.71
N VAL A 319 -4.60 -16.25 0.58
CA VAL A 319 -5.68 -16.68 1.46
C VAL A 319 -6.99 -15.99 1.06
N GLU A 320 -8.01 -16.80 0.76
CA GLU A 320 -9.37 -16.33 0.49
C GLU A 320 -10.01 -15.75 1.76
N VAL A 321 -10.20 -14.44 1.77
CA VAL A 321 -10.86 -13.74 2.88
C VAL A 321 -12.36 -14.05 2.84
N PRO A 322 -12.97 -14.54 3.94
CA PRO A 322 -14.40 -14.81 3.97
C PRO A 322 -15.18 -13.52 3.70
N GLU A 323 -16.31 -13.63 3.02
CA GLU A 323 -17.19 -12.49 2.79
C GLU A 323 -17.82 -12.07 4.13
N ILE A 324 -17.32 -10.97 4.70
CA ILE A 324 -17.88 -10.34 5.90
C ILE A 324 -18.74 -9.19 5.42
N THR A 325 -20.02 -9.18 5.78
CA THR A 325 -20.96 -8.09 5.47
C THR A 325 -21.51 -7.49 6.76
N PHE A 326 -22.04 -6.26 6.68
CA PHE A 326 -22.71 -5.61 7.82
C PHE A 326 -24.15 -6.11 8.05
N THR A 327 -24.69 -6.86 7.09
CA THR A 327 -26.11 -7.22 6.98
C THR A 327 -26.59 -8.21 8.05
N ASP A 328 -25.67 -8.88 8.74
CA ASP A 328 -25.99 -9.81 9.84
C ASP A 328 -26.65 -9.13 11.05
N PHE A 329 -26.65 -7.79 11.09
CA PHE A 329 -27.27 -7.01 12.18
C PHE A 329 -28.73 -6.62 11.89
N GLU A 330 -29.06 -6.22 10.65
CA GLU A 330 -30.42 -5.80 10.30
C GLU A 330 -31.37 -7.00 10.18
N SER A 331 -30.88 -8.12 9.65
CA SER A 331 -31.71 -9.34 9.55
C SER A 331 -32.03 -9.94 10.92
N GLN A 332 -31.13 -9.84 11.92
CA GLN A 332 -31.41 -10.33 13.29
C GLN A 332 -32.29 -9.38 14.11
N ALA A 333 -32.21 -8.07 13.85
CA ALA A 333 -33.12 -7.10 14.49
C ALA A 333 -34.56 -7.19 13.94
N GLN A 334 -34.75 -7.62 12.69
CA GLN A 334 -36.07 -7.80 12.08
C GLN A 334 -36.64 -9.22 12.22
N THR A 335 -35.82 -10.25 12.48
CA THR A 335 -36.32 -11.59 12.88
C THR A 335 -36.48 -11.77 14.38
N ALA A 336 -36.11 -10.77 15.19
CA ALA A 336 -36.73 -10.57 16.50
C ALA A 336 -38.19 -10.08 16.30
N GLN A 337 -39.02 -10.92 15.66
CA GLN A 337 -40.45 -10.94 15.95
C GLN A 337 -40.56 -10.89 17.48
N GLU A 338 -41.39 -9.97 18.00
CA GLU A 338 -41.77 -9.93 19.41
C GLU A 338 -41.80 -11.36 19.94
N PRO A 339 -41.03 -11.69 21.00
CA PRO A 339 -41.10 -13.02 21.57
C PRO A 339 -42.58 -13.28 21.83
N LYS A 340 -43.20 -14.16 21.03
CA LYS A 340 -44.55 -14.66 21.26
C LYS A 340 -44.57 -14.93 22.75
N PRO A 341 -45.43 -14.25 23.54
CA PRO A 341 -45.31 -14.23 24.99
C PRO A 341 -45.15 -15.67 25.43
N THR A 342 -43.94 -16.02 25.88
CA THR A 342 -43.65 -17.36 26.37
C THR A 342 -44.69 -17.59 27.44
N LYS A 343 -45.64 -18.49 27.18
CA LYS A 343 -46.62 -18.95 28.17
C LYS A 343 -45.84 -19.14 29.45
N LYS A 344 -46.19 -18.41 30.52
CA LYS A 344 -45.58 -18.58 31.83
C LYS A 344 -45.68 -20.08 32.15
N THR A 345 -44.58 -20.81 32.00
CA THR A 345 -44.54 -22.23 32.32
C THR A 345 -44.54 -22.33 33.83
N THR A 346 -45.71 -22.57 34.40
CA THR A 346 -45.86 -22.82 35.83
C THR A 346 -45.20 -24.17 36.13
N ILE A 347 -43.99 -24.14 36.70
CA ILE A 347 -43.30 -25.35 37.14
C ILE A 347 -43.97 -25.81 38.43
N HIS A 348 -44.60 -26.99 38.40
CA HIS A 348 -45.20 -27.61 39.56
C HIS A 348 -44.14 -28.42 40.31
N ARG A 349 -44.05 -28.19 41.64
CA ARG A 349 -43.22 -28.97 42.56
C ARG A 349 -44.12 -29.90 43.36
N TRP A 350 -43.82 -31.19 43.39
CA TRP A 350 -44.50 -32.16 44.27
C TRP A 350 -43.49 -33.13 44.87
N VAL A 351 -43.93 -33.89 45.87
CA VAL A 351 -43.13 -34.90 46.57
C VAL A 351 -43.81 -36.24 46.36
N ASP A 352 -43.06 -37.25 45.95
CA ASP A 352 -43.58 -38.62 45.78
C ASP A 352 -43.70 -39.37 47.12
N GLU A 353 -44.27 -40.58 47.10
CA GLU A 353 -44.47 -41.42 48.29
C GLU A 353 -43.15 -41.82 48.98
N ASN A 354 -42.03 -41.73 48.27
CA ASN A 354 -40.69 -41.99 48.81
C ASN A 354 -40.01 -40.74 49.38
N GLY A 355 -40.70 -39.60 49.43
CA GLY A 355 -40.17 -38.33 49.92
C GLY A 355 -39.27 -37.58 48.93
N LYS A 356 -39.21 -37.99 47.66
CA LYS A 356 -38.37 -37.35 46.64
C LYS A 356 -39.12 -36.22 45.94
N VAL A 357 -38.48 -35.07 45.84
CA VAL A 357 -39.04 -33.86 45.22
C VAL A 357 -38.86 -33.92 43.69
N HIS A 358 -39.95 -33.71 42.96
CA HIS A 358 -39.97 -33.62 41.49
C HIS A 358 -40.45 -32.25 41.02
N TYR A 359 -39.97 -31.83 39.85
CA TYR A 359 -40.35 -30.59 39.17
C TYR A 359 -40.80 -30.93 37.76
N SER A 360 -42.00 -30.50 37.37
CA SER A 360 -42.50 -30.68 35.99
C SER A 360 -43.48 -29.58 35.62
N ASP A 361 -43.55 -29.36 34.32
CA ASP A 361 -44.41 -28.41 33.64
C ASP A 361 -45.85 -28.95 33.52
N LYS A 362 -46.05 -30.23 33.87
CA LYS A 362 -47.34 -30.92 33.86
C LYS A 362 -47.82 -31.14 35.31
N LYS A 363 -49.10 -30.85 35.55
CA LYS A 363 -49.74 -31.09 36.85
C LYS A 363 -49.76 -32.60 37.13
N PRO A 364 -49.34 -33.06 38.32
CA PRO A 364 -49.35 -34.50 38.64
C PRO A 364 -50.80 -35.02 38.64
N GLU A 365 -51.06 -36.07 37.85
CA GLU A 365 -52.29 -36.85 37.96
C GLU A 365 -52.30 -37.49 39.36
N LYS A 366 -53.33 -37.18 40.14
CA LYS A 366 -53.55 -37.90 41.40
C LYS A 366 -54.14 -39.25 41.03
N ASP A 367 -53.39 -40.31 41.23
CA ASP A 367 -53.96 -41.65 41.25
C ASP A 367 -55.07 -41.67 42.32
N GLN A 368 -56.30 -42.02 41.90
CA GLN A 368 -57.49 -42.11 42.75
C GLN A 368 -57.54 -43.44 43.49
#